data_AF-A0A8H4XNN6-F1
#
_entry.id   AF-A0A8H4XNN6-F1
#
_cell.length_a   1.000
_cell.length_b   1.000
_cell.length_c   1.000
_cell.angle_alpha   90.00
_cell.angle_beta   90.00
_cell.angle_gamma   90.00
#
_symmetry.space_group_name_H-M   'P 1'
#
loop_
_entity.id
_entity.type
_entity.pdbx_description
1 polymer ?
#
loop_
_entity_poly.entity_id
_entity_poly.type
_entity_poly.pdbx_seq_one_letter_code
_entity_poly.pdbx_strand_id
1 'polypeptide(L)'
;MTPWNLGIPDGTLSGLEKFEAPDPAEWVNNGYAIINIDSRGAFDSEGRMVIMGTQDAEDGYDVIEWVAKQPWCNGNVGMAGNSHLAIVQWFIAALQPPSLKAIAPWEGCGDLYREQFGRGGIYGGDLFDNLIIKYILRGRNGMESFRKMYQQHPLANAWWNDKRPDMTKINIPTYITGTWTNTMHGMGAIRGWME
;
A
#
# COMPACT_ATOMS: atom_id res chain seq x y z
N MET A 1 0.75 25.45 8.23
CA MET A 1 -0.23 24.64 7.49
C MET A 1 0.36 23.27 7.24
N THR A 2 -0.05 22.31 8.05
CA THR A 2 -0.41 20.93 7.66
C THR A 2 -1.12 20.35 8.88
N PRO A 3 -2.45 20.28 8.81
CA PRO A 3 -3.06 18.98 9.01
C PRO A 3 -3.80 18.52 7.73
N TRP A 4 -3.56 17.26 7.39
CA TRP A 4 -4.32 16.30 6.57
C TRP A 4 -4.77 16.63 5.14
N ASN A 5 -4.60 17.85 4.62
CA ASN A 5 -4.58 18.07 3.16
C ASN A 5 -3.16 17.92 2.57
N LEU A 6 -2.16 17.54 3.38
CA LEU A 6 -0.77 17.21 2.98
C LEU A 6 -0.08 18.17 1.98
N GLY A 7 -0.46 19.45 1.97
CA GLY A 7 0.09 20.44 1.04
C GLY A 7 -0.57 20.45 -0.35
N ILE A 8 -1.64 19.67 -0.54
CA ILE A 8 -2.55 19.76 -1.68
C ILE A 8 -3.30 21.10 -1.57
N PRO A 9 -3.30 21.95 -2.63
CA PRO A 9 -4.03 23.20 -2.62
C PRO A 9 -5.54 23.00 -2.46
N ASP A 10 -6.20 23.91 -1.74
CA ASP A 10 -7.65 23.87 -1.55
C ASP A 10 -8.39 23.91 -2.91
N GLY A 11 -9.44 23.10 -3.04
CA GLY A 11 -10.21 22.97 -4.28
C GLY A 11 -9.58 22.08 -5.35
N THR A 12 -8.41 21.47 -5.10
CA THR A 12 -7.81 20.48 -6.02
C THR A 12 -8.57 19.17 -6.02
N LEU A 13 -8.94 18.68 -4.84
CA LEU A 13 -9.69 17.44 -4.65
C LEU A 13 -11.17 17.74 -4.41
N SER A 14 -12.03 16.82 -4.85
CA SER A 14 -13.48 16.94 -4.70
C SER A 14 -13.97 16.73 -3.27
N GLY A 15 -13.17 16.11 -2.41
CA GLY A 15 -13.54 15.69 -1.06
C GLY A 15 -14.30 14.36 -1.00
N LEU A 16 -14.46 13.68 -2.15
CA LEU A 16 -15.09 12.36 -2.24
C LEU A 16 -14.06 11.22 -2.16
N GLU A 17 -12.80 11.53 -2.44
CA GLU A 17 -11.68 10.60 -2.38
C GLU A 17 -11.43 10.08 -0.97
N LYS A 18 -10.87 8.87 -0.90
CA LYS A 18 -10.21 8.41 0.31
C LYS A 18 -8.81 9.04 0.36
N PHE A 19 -8.30 9.22 1.57
CA PHE A 19 -6.94 9.72 1.78
C PHE A 19 -5.94 8.93 0.93
N GLU A 20 -5.10 9.64 0.16
CA GLU A 20 -4.09 9.09 -0.77
C GLU A 20 -4.63 8.30 -1.98
N ALA A 21 -5.94 8.19 -2.16
CA ALA A 21 -6.57 7.48 -3.26
C ALA A 21 -6.93 8.42 -4.43
N PRO A 22 -7.15 7.88 -5.65
CA PRO A 22 -7.64 8.66 -6.78
C PRO A 22 -9.00 9.32 -6.51
N ASP A 23 -9.19 10.53 -7.04
CA ASP A 23 -10.44 11.27 -6.90
C ASP A 23 -11.58 10.70 -7.77
N PRO A 24 -12.67 10.15 -7.18
CA PRO A 24 -13.78 9.64 -7.96
C PRO A 24 -14.42 10.68 -8.90
N ALA A 25 -14.44 11.96 -8.52
CA ALA A 25 -15.00 13.01 -9.35
C ALA A 25 -14.21 13.21 -10.67
N GLU A 26 -12.93 12.89 -10.68
CA GLU A 26 -12.12 12.89 -11.90
C GLU A 26 -12.27 11.57 -12.66
N TRP A 27 -12.00 10.45 -11.99
CA TRP A 27 -11.86 9.16 -12.67
C TRP A 27 -13.18 8.56 -13.14
N VAL A 28 -14.27 8.75 -12.39
CA VAL A 28 -15.61 8.25 -12.80
C VAL A 28 -16.12 9.01 -14.02
N ASN A 29 -15.85 10.31 -14.11
CA ASN A 29 -16.17 11.10 -15.30
C ASN A 29 -15.39 10.66 -16.55
N ASN A 30 -14.24 10.00 -16.35
CA ASN A 30 -13.45 9.38 -17.41
C ASN A 30 -13.84 7.90 -17.70
N GLY A 31 -14.93 7.41 -17.10
CA GLY A 31 -15.46 6.06 -17.36
C GLY A 31 -14.84 4.93 -16.52
N TYR A 32 -14.14 5.27 -15.43
CA TYR A 32 -13.62 4.28 -14.48
C TYR A 32 -14.58 4.05 -13.31
N ALA A 33 -14.58 2.85 -12.75
CA ALA A 33 -15.13 2.59 -11.43
C ALA A 33 -14.00 2.69 -10.38
N ILE A 34 -14.27 3.35 -9.25
CA ILE A 34 -13.34 3.44 -8.12
C ILE A 34 -13.82 2.55 -6.98
N ILE A 35 -12.90 1.78 -6.40
CA ILE A 35 -13.18 0.84 -5.32
C ILE A 35 -12.16 1.08 -4.22
N ASN A 36 -12.63 1.18 -2.99
CA ASN A 36 -11.80 1.28 -1.80
C ASN A 36 -12.09 0.08 -0.92
N ILE A 37 -11.05 -0.61 -0.49
CA ILE A 37 -11.14 -1.87 0.23
C ILE A 37 -10.58 -1.69 1.62
N ASP A 38 -11.34 -2.13 2.62
CA ASP A 38 -10.82 -2.28 3.97
C ASP A 38 -9.95 -3.55 4.00
N SER A 39 -8.64 -3.41 4.23
CA SER A 39 -7.74 -4.56 4.42
C SER A 39 -8.24 -5.48 5.54
N ARG A 40 -7.85 -6.76 5.49
CA ARG A 40 -8.22 -7.76 6.50
C ARG A 40 -8.03 -7.25 7.93
N GLY A 41 -9.07 -7.40 8.74
CA GLY A 41 -9.11 -6.99 10.14
C GLY A 41 -9.20 -5.48 10.37
N ALA A 42 -9.21 -4.65 9.32
CA ALA A 42 -9.41 -3.21 9.38
C ALA A 42 -10.88 -2.85 9.20
N PHE A 43 -11.33 -1.84 9.94
CA PHE A 43 -12.67 -1.28 9.90
C PHE A 43 -13.74 -2.37 9.91
N ASP A 44 -14.47 -2.57 8.82
CA ASP A 44 -15.55 -3.55 8.74
C ASP A 44 -15.13 -4.91 8.16
N SER A 45 -13.88 -5.03 7.70
CA SER A 45 -13.30 -6.32 7.31
C SER A 45 -13.01 -7.21 8.51
N GLU A 46 -13.39 -8.49 8.37
CA GLU A 46 -13.18 -9.53 9.38
C GLU A 46 -11.70 -9.93 9.52
N GLY A 47 -11.40 -10.74 10.54
CA GLY A 47 -10.07 -11.28 10.77
C GLY A 47 -9.15 -10.35 11.55
N ARG A 48 -7.85 -10.66 11.53
CA ARG A 48 -6.78 -9.95 12.24
C ARG A 48 -5.90 -9.23 11.24
N MET A 49 -5.48 -8.00 11.57
CA MET A 49 -4.62 -7.22 10.67
C MET A 49 -3.23 -7.83 10.57
N VAL A 50 -2.86 -8.11 9.32
CA VAL A 50 -1.53 -8.49 8.85
C VAL A 50 -1.13 -7.42 7.84
N ILE A 51 -0.08 -6.68 8.14
CA ILE A 51 0.20 -5.40 7.49
C ILE A 51 1.28 -5.64 6.44
N MET A 52 0.97 -5.37 5.17
CA MET A 52 1.94 -5.30 4.07
C MET A 52 2.86 -6.52 3.96
N GLY A 53 2.32 -7.66 3.54
CA GLY A 53 3.06 -8.91 3.36
C GLY A 53 2.26 -9.90 2.51
N THR A 54 2.65 -11.18 2.52
CA THR A 54 2.04 -12.20 1.63
C THR A 54 0.52 -12.30 1.79
N GLN A 55 0.01 -12.31 3.02
CA GLN A 55 -1.44 -12.45 3.23
C GLN A 55 -2.25 -11.25 2.69
N ASP A 56 -1.74 -10.03 2.85
CA ASP A 56 -2.38 -8.81 2.33
C ASP A 56 -2.33 -8.80 0.78
N ALA A 57 -1.26 -9.39 0.22
CA ALA A 57 -1.12 -9.60 -1.22
C ALA A 57 -2.15 -10.59 -1.78
N GLU A 58 -2.33 -11.73 -1.11
CA GLU A 58 -3.30 -12.76 -1.46
C GLU A 58 -4.74 -12.21 -1.37
N ASP A 59 -5.04 -11.45 -0.32
CA ASP A 59 -6.34 -10.78 -0.19
C ASP A 59 -6.58 -9.80 -1.35
N GLY A 60 -5.56 -9.03 -1.74
CA GLY A 60 -5.63 -8.14 -2.89
C GLY A 60 -5.78 -8.87 -4.23
N TYR A 61 -5.14 -10.03 -4.40
CA TYR A 61 -5.33 -10.90 -5.56
C TYR A 61 -6.80 -11.32 -5.67
N ASP A 62 -7.37 -11.85 -4.59
CA ASP A 62 -8.76 -12.31 -4.57
C ASP A 62 -9.75 -11.19 -4.86
N VAL A 63 -9.51 -10.00 -4.30
CA VAL A 63 -10.29 -8.79 -4.58
C VAL A 63 -10.24 -8.43 -6.06
N ILE A 64 -9.06 -8.40 -6.69
CA ILE A 64 -8.92 -8.06 -8.11
C ILE A 64 -9.71 -9.02 -8.99
N GLU A 65 -9.56 -10.32 -8.75
CA GLU A 65 -10.23 -11.36 -9.53
C GLU A 65 -11.75 -11.41 -9.26
N TRP A 66 -12.20 -10.97 -8.07
CA TRP A 66 -13.61 -10.77 -7.78
C TRP A 66 -14.17 -9.54 -8.50
N VAL A 67 -13.47 -8.40 -8.45
CA VAL A 67 -13.86 -7.14 -9.10
C VAL A 67 -14.00 -7.35 -10.61
N ALA A 68 -13.05 -8.05 -11.23
CA ALA A 68 -13.04 -8.32 -12.66
C ALA A 68 -14.26 -9.10 -13.17
N LYS A 69 -14.97 -9.81 -12.27
CA LYS A 69 -16.17 -10.60 -12.58
C LYS A 69 -17.47 -9.81 -12.40
N GLN A 70 -17.41 -8.59 -11.87
CA GLN A 70 -18.61 -7.81 -11.64
C GLN A 70 -19.20 -7.31 -12.97
N PRO A 71 -20.54 -7.23 -13.10
CA PRO A 71 -21.19 -6.91 -14.38
C PRO A 71 -20.87 -5.51 -14.92
N TRP A 72 -20.41 -4.60 -14.07
CA TRP A 72 -19.97 -3.25 -14.43
C TRP A 72 -18.48 -3.15 -14.74
N CYS A 73 -17.69 -4.21 -14.50
CA CYS A 73 -16.28 -4.25 -14.82
C CYS A 73 -16.07 -4.84 -16.22
N ASN A 74 -15.17 -4.24 -17.00
CA ASN A 74 -14.80 -4.76 -18.33
C ASN A 74 -13.72 -5.87 -18.27
N GLY A 75 -13.46 -6.41 -17.08
CA GLY A 75 -12.44 -7.44 -16.83
C GLY A 75 -11.01 -6.91 -16.63
N ASN A 76 -10.78 -5.60 -16.78
CA ASN A 76 -9.49 -4.96 -16.56
C ASN A 76 -9.49 -4.17 -15.26
N VAL A 77 -8.56 -4.48 -14.36
CA VAL A 77 -8.38 -3.78 -13.08
C VAL A 77 -7.04 -3.07 -13.08
N GLY A 78 -7.01 -1.85 -12.56
CA GLY A 78 -5.79 -1.11 -12.29
C GLY A 78 -5.74 -0.70 -10.82
N MET A 79 -4.53 -0.56 -10.27
CA MET A 79 -4.34 -0.02 -8.93
C MET A 79 -3.58 1.31 -9.00
N ALA A 80 -3.92 2.24 -8.11
CA ALA A 80 -3.27 3.53 -8.00
C ALA A 80 -3.43 4.09 -6.59
N GLY A 81 -2.48 4.91 -6.15
CA GLY A 81 -2.53 5.60 -4.87
C GLY A 81 -1.15 5.74 -4.22
N ASN A 82 -1.09 6.50 -3.14
CA ASN A 82 0.15 6.80 -2.44
C ASN A 82 0.40 5.95 -1.18
N SER A 83 1.67 5.91 -0.74
CA SER A 83 2.06 5.38 0.58
C SER A 83 1.61 3.94 0.80
N HIS A 84 0.73 3.62 1.75
CA HIS A 84 0.20 2.26 1.94
C HIS A 84 -0.43 1.73 0.65
N LEU A 85 -1.22 2.57 -0.04
CA LEU A 85 -1.85 2.20 -1.30
C LEU A 85 -0.82 1.95 -2.41
N ALA A 86 0.36 2.56 -2.34
CA ALA A 86 1.48 2.28 -3.24
C ALA A 86 2.22 0.98 -2.84
N ILE A 87 2.49 0.78 -1.55
CA ILE A 87 3.23 -0.37 -1.03
C ILE A 87 2.53 -1.68 -1.41
N VAL A 88 1.22 -1.78 -1.16
CA VAL A 88 0.47 -3.03 -1.43
C VAL A 88 0.42 -3.39 -2.92
N GLN A 89 0.52 -2.42 -3.83
CA GLN A 89 0.57 -2.68 -5.26
C GLN A 89 1.76 -3.57 -5.64
N TRP A 90 2.91 -3.37 -5.01
CA TRP A 90 4.11 -4.18 -5.26
C TRP A 90 3.91 -5.64 -4.88
N PHE A 91 3.31 -5.87 -3.71
CA PHE A 91 3.04 -7.21 -3.24
C PHE A 91 2.00 -7.92 -4.10
N ILE A 92 0.88 -7.25 -4.39
CA ILE A 92 -0.22 -7.82 -5.16
C ILE A 92 0.21 -8.09 -6.60
N ALA A 93 0.89 -7.15 -7.26
CA ALA A 93 1.35 -7.33 -8.63
C ALA A 93 2.41 -8.44 -8.77
N ALA A 94 3.22 -8.68 -7.75
CA ALA A 94 4.19 -9.78 -7.74
C ALA A 94 3.51 -11.17 -7.73
N LEU A 95 2.23 -11.27 -7.34
CA LEU A 95 1.42 -12.49 -7.47
C LEU A 95 0.79 -12.65 -8.86
N GLN A 96 0.93 -11.66 -9.74
CA GLN A 96 0.44 -11.66 -11.11
C GLN A 96 -1.07 -12.01 -11.27
N PRO A 97 -2.01 -11.28 -10.61
CA PRO A 97 -3.44 -11.48 -10.84
C PRO A 97 -3.77 -11.29 -12.33
N PRO A 98 -4.39 -12.28 -13.01
CA PRO A 98 -4.64 -12.21 -14.44
C PRO A 98 -5.42 -10.98 -14.90
N SER A 99 -6.32 -10.45 -14.06
CA SER A 99 -7.12 -9.27 -14.37
C SER A 99 -6.45 -7.94 -14.02
N LEU A 100 -5.31 -7.94 -13.32
CA LEU A 100 -4.54 -6.73 -13.05
C LEU A 100 -3.74 -6.31 -14.30
N LYS A 101 -4.05 -5.14 -14.86
CA LYS A 101 -3.47 -4.68 -16.14
C LYS A 101 -2.44 -3.56 -15.99
N ALA A 102 -2.49 -2.81 -14.90
CA ALA A 102 -1.52 -1.77 -14.62
C ALA A 102 -1.51 -1.43 -13.13
N ILE A 103 -0.36 -0.97 -12.65
CA ILE A 103 -0.21 -0.38 -11.31
C ILE A 103 0.42 1.02 -11.41
N ALA A 104 0.04 1.89 -10.49
CA ALA A 104 0.58 3.23 -10.34
C ALA A 104 0.96 3.45 -8.86
N PRO A 105 2.08 2.83 -8.39
CA PRO A 105 2.57 2.99 -7.04
C PRO A 105 3.23 4.36 -6.88
N TRP A 106 2.52 5.28 -6.24
CA TRP A 106 2.99 6.63 -6.05
C TRP A 106 3.66 6.80 -4.69
N GLU A 107 4.97 6.69 -4.63
CA GLU A 107 5.74 6.73 -3.38
C GLU A 107 5.36 5.58 -2.43
N GLY A 108 5.86 4.37 -2.71
CA GLY A 108 5.72 3.21 -1.82
C GLY A 108 7.05 2.49 -1.57
N CYS A 109 7.34 2.17 -0.31
CA CYS A 109 8.43 1.28 0.10
C CYS A 109 8.39 -0.07 -0.62
N GLY A 110 9.56 -0.64 -0.88
CA GLY A 110 9.78 -1.97 -1.45
C GLY A 110 10.53 -2.94 -0.54
N ASP A 111 11.05 -2.49 0.60
CA ASP A 111 11.62 -3.35 1.65
C ASP A 111 11.37 -2.69 3.00
N LEU A 112 10.30 -3.07 3.68
CA LEU A 112 9.87 -2.38 4.90
C LEU A 112 10.91 -2.45 6.02
N TYR A 113 11.69 -3.53 6.08
CA TYR A 113 12.76 -3.64 7.07
C TYR A 113 13.88 -2.64 6.78
N ARG A 114 14.39 -2.57 5.55
CA ARG A 114 15.55 -1.71 5.23
C ARG A 114 15.17 -0.24 5.04
N GLU A 115 13.94 0.03 4.64
CA GLU A 115 13.53 1.37 4.18
C GLU A 115 12.74 2.13 5.25
N GLN A 116 11.94 1.44 6.07
CA GLN A 116 11.06 2.08 7.05
C GLN A 116 11.36 1.72 8.51
N PHE A 117 11.47 0.43 8.85
CA PHE A 117 11.44 0.00 10.26
C PHE A 117 12.79 -0.29 10.88
N GLY A 118 13.80 -0.72 10.12
CA GLY A 118 15.12 -1.15 10.58
C GLY A 118 16.28 -0.50 9.82
N ARG A 119 16.08 0.72 9.33
CA ARG A 119 17.04 1.43 8.48
C ARG A 119 18.38 1.59 9.19
N GLY A 120 19.44 1.04 8.59
CA GLY A 120 20.79 1.08 9.17
C GLY A 120 20.93 0.30 10.49
N GLY A 121 20.03 -0.63 10.80
CA GLY A 121 20.03 -1.37 12.06
C GLY A 121 19.49 -0.57 13.24
N ILE A 122 18.75 0.52 12.98
CA ILE A 122 18.09 1.35 13.99
C ILE A 122 16.59 1.31 13.74
N TYR A 123 15.80 1.18 14.81
CA TYR A 123 14.35 1.17 14.69
C TYR A 123 13.82 2.55 14.28
N GLY A 124 13.14 2.63 13.14
CA GLY A 124 12.61 3.86 12.55
C GLY A 124 11.08 3.98 12.55
N GLY A 125 10.37 3.07 13.24
CA GLY A 125 8.91 2.94 13.16
C GLY A 125 8.07 3.91 13.98
N ASP A 126 8.64 4.98 14.55
CA ASP A 126 7.94 5.86 15.49
C ASP A 126 6.71 6.54 14.87
N LEU A 127 6.77 6.93 13.58
CA LEU A 127 5.60 7.48 12.87
C LEU A 127 4.47 6.45 12.81
N PHE A 128 4.81 5.20 12.46
CA PHE A 128 3.84 4.12 12.37
C PHE A 128 3.21 3.83 13.74
N ASP A 129 4.04 3.68 14.76
CA ASP A 129 3.58 3.32 16.11
C ASP A 129 2.75 4.42 16.78
N ASN A 130 3.20 5.68 16.67
CA ASN A 130 2.62 6.78 17.44
C ASN A 130 1.52 7.54 16.69
N LEU A 131 1.52 7.49 15.34
CA LEU A 131 0.50 8.14 14.52
C LEU A 131 -0.45 7.12 13.89
N ILE A 132 0.08 6.21 13.06
CA ILE A 132 -0.73 5.33 12.21
C ILE A 132 -1.53 4.34 13.07
N ILE A 133 -0.86 3.56 13.92
CA ILE A 133 -1.52 2.59 14.82
C ILE A 133 -2.49 3.31 15.75
N LYS A 134 -2.05 4.42 16.35
CA LYS A 134 -2.81 5.09 17.41
C LYS A 134 -4.04 5.81 16.87
N TYR A 135 -3.93 6.51 15.75
CA TYR A 135 -4.98 7.43 15.28
C TYR A 135 -5.67 7.00 14.01
N ILE A 136 -5.05 6.21 13.14
CA ILE A 136 -5.59 5.89 11.81
C ILE A 136 -6.18 4.48 11.76
N LEU A 137 -5.39 3.46 12.11
CA LEU A 137 -5.84 2.07 12.01
C LEU A 137 -6.88 1.73 13.08
N ARG A 138 -7.96 1.05 12.66
CA ARG A 138 -9.05 0.59 13.53
C ARG A 138 -9.41 -0.84 13.16
N GLY A 139 -9.55 -1.71 14.16
CA GLY A 139 -9.89 -3.11 13.96
C GLY A 139 -10.34 -3.76 15.26
N ARG A 140 -11.01 -4.90 15.15
CA ARG A 140 -11.66 -5.58 16.29
C ARG A 140 -10.82 -6.73 16.87
N ASN A 141 -9.91 -7.32 16.09
CA ASN A 141 -9.18 -8.55 16.47
C ASN A 141 -7.65 -8.35 16.59
N GLY A 142 -7.22 -7.09 16.74
CA GLY A 142 -5.82 -6.69 16.90
C GLY A 142 -4.99 -6.75 15.61
N MET A 143 -3.71 -6.40 15.74
CA MET A 143 -2.74 -6.32 14.66
C MET A 143 -1.38 -6.86 15.08
N GLU A 144 -0.55 -7.22 14.11
CA GLU A 144 0.88 -7.42 14.34
C GLU A 144 1.61 -6.13 14.75
N SER A 145 2.81 -6.26 15.34
CA SER A 145 3.58 -5.13 15.85
C SER A 145 5.02 -5.16 15.37
N PHE A 146 5.36 -4.24 14.47
CA PHE A 146 6.72 -4.02 13.98
C PHE A 146 7.70 -3.72 15.13
N ARG A 147 7.30 -2.87 16.09
CA ARG A 147 8.13 -2.56 17.27
C ARG A 147 8.47 -3.79 18.10
N LYS A 148 7.46 -4.59 18.48
CA LYS A 148 7.69 -5.79 19.28
C LYS A 148 8.52 -6.82 18.51
N MET A 149 8.24 -6.99 17.22
CA MET A 149 9.05 -7.87 16.36
C MET A 149 10.51 -7.42 16.33
N TYR A 150 10.78 -6.13 16.17
CA TYR A 150 12.14 -5.60 16.17
C TYR A 150 12.85 -5.80 17.52
N GLN A 151 12.15 -5.59 18.63
CA GLN A 151 12.71 -5.79 19.98
C GLN A 151 13.11 -7.25 20.24
N GLN A 152 12.34 -8.21 19.72
CA GLN A 152 12.59 -9.64 19.90
C GLN A 152 13.58 -10.19 18.85
N HIS A 153 13.48 -9.69 17.63
CA HIS A 153 14.21 -10.13 16.45
C HIS A 153 14.69 -8.91 15.66
N PRO A 154 15.78 -8.26 16.09
CA PRO A 154 16.27 -7.01 15.49
C PRO A 154 16.91 -7.20 14.12
N LEU A 155 17.29 -8.44 13.78
CA LEU A 155 17.85 -8.79 12.47
C LEU A 155 16.76 -9.34 11.55
N ALA A 156 16.92 -9.13 10.24
CA ALA A 156 16.05 -9.68 9.23
C ALA A 156 15.89 -11.21 9.40
N ASN A 157 14.65 -11.67 9.42
CA ASN A 157 14.25 -13.06 9.57
C ASN A 157 13.11 -13.37 8.58
N ALA A 158 12.52 -14.56 8.65
CA ALA A 158 11.42 -14.93 7.75
C ALA A 158 10.24 -13.94 7.80
N TRP A 159 9.92 -13.40 8.98
CA TRP A 159 8.83 -12.43 9.13
C TRP A 159 9.18 -11.08 8.47
N TRP A 160 10.41 -10.58 8.63
CA TRP A 160 10.84 -9.37 7.93
C TRP A 160 10.95 -9.56 6.42
N ASN A 161 11.36 -10.75 5.97
CA ASN A 161 11.44 -11.08 4.56
C ASN A 161 10.06 -11.19 3.91
N ASP A 162 9.00 -11.55 4.66
CA ASP A 162 7.61 -11.45 4.19
C ASP A 162 7.20 -10.00 3.89
N LYS A 163 7.86 -9.02 4.49
CA LYS A 163 7.62 -7.58 4.28
C LYS A 163 8.45 -6.99 3.13
N ARG A 164 8.87 -7.83 2.20
CA ARG A 164 9.60 -7.47 0.98
C ARG A 164 9.00 -8.23 -0.22
N PRO A 165 8.30 -7.57 -1.15
CA PRO A 165 7.78 -8.22 -2.34
C PRO A 165 8.92 -8.56 -3.31
N ASP A 166 8.70 -9.58 -4.14
CA ASP A 166 9.59 -9.93 -5.24
C ASP A 166 9.20 -9.14 -6.48
N MET A 167 9.71 -7.91 -6.59
CA MET A 167 9.37 -6.98 -7.67
C MET A 167 9.78 -7.50 -9.06
N THR A 168 10.76 -8.40 -9.13
CA THR A 168 11.21 -9.02 -10.39
C THR A 168 10.13 -9.85 -11.09
N LYS A 169 9.06 -10.21 -10.36
CA LYS A 169 7.89 -10.92 -10.91
C LYS A 169 6.89 -9.98 -11.58
N ILE A 170 6.99 -8.67 -11.41
CA ILE A 170 6.02 -7.73 -11.94
C ILE A 170 6.28 -7.53 -13.44
N ASN A 171 5.35 -7.97 -14.27
CA ASN A 171 5.46 -7.98 -15.73
C ASN A 171 4.38 -7.16 -16.44
N ILE A 172 3.72 -6.27 -15.71
CA ILE A 172 2.65 -5.38 -16.19
C ILE A 172 3.12 -3.92 -16.22
N PRO A 173 2.49 -3.05 -17.05
CA PRO A 173 2.73 -1.62 -17.03
C PRO A 173 2.70 -1.03 -15.61
N THR A 174 3.76 -0.32 -15.25
CA THR A 174 3.97 0.23 -13.91
C THR A 174 4.36 1.71 -14.03
N TYR A 175 3.56 2.60 -13.45
CA TYR A 175 3.85 4.03 -13.39
C TYR A 175 4.32 4.44 -11.99
N ILE A 176 5.64 4.53 -11.84
CA ILE A 176 6.29 4.75 -10.54
C ILE A 176 6.50 6.24 -10.32
N THR A 177 6.11 6.74 -9.14
CA THR A 177 6.58 8.05 -8.67
C THR A 177 7.35 7.90 -7.37
N GLY A 178 8.32 8.78 -7.18
CA GLY A 178 9.11 8.88 -5.96
C GLY A 178 9.69 10.27 -5.83
N THR A 179 9.97 10.68 -4.60
CA THR A 179 10.54 11.99 -4.30
C THR A 179 11.88 11.89 -3.57
N TRP A 180 12.69 12.93 -3.75
CA TRP A 180 13.92 13.17 -2.99
C TRP A 180 13.68 13.89 -1.66
N THR A 181 12.48 14.43 -1.46
CA THR A 181 12.17 15.34 -0.34
C THR A 181 11.63 14.63 0.90
N ASN A 182 11.23 13.37 0.82
CA ASN A 182 10.81 12.55 1.96
C ASN A 182 11.75 11.36 2.13
N THR A 183 11.96 10.93 3.37
CA THR A 183 12.91 9.87 3.71
C THR A 183 12.29 8.47 3.73
N MET A 184 10.99 8.35 3.52
CA MET A 184 10.26 7.08 3.69
C MET A 184 10.28 6.25 2.42
N HIS A 185 9.71 6.78 1.32
CA HIS A 185 9.32 5.96 0.18
C HIS A 185 10.29 6.01 -1.00
N GLY A 186 11.18 7.01 -1.05
CA GLY A 186 12.04 7.25 -2.21
C GLY A 186 12.89 6.03 -2.62
N MET A 187 13.39 5.25 -1.65
CA MET A 187 14.17 4.05 -1.96
C MET A 187 13.31 2.93 -2.56
N GLY A 188 12.05 2.81 -2.15
CA GLY A 188 11.13 1.82 -2.71
C GLY A 188 10.79 2.10 -4.17
N ALA A 189 10.58 3.38 -4.51
CA ALA A 189 10.40 3.81 -5.90
C ALA A 189 11.64 3.52 -6.77
N ILE A 190 12.85 3.81 -6.26
CA ILE A 190 14.09 3.47 -6.97
C ILE A 190 14.23 1.96 -7.14
N ARG A 191 13.92 1.18 -6.10
CA ARG A 191 13.98 -0.29 -6.15
C ARG A 191 13.05 -0.85 -7.21
N GLY A 192 11.78 -0.45 -7.21
CA GLY A 192 10.80 -0.92 -8.18
C GLY A 192 11.10 -0.52 -9.63
N TRP A 193 11.97 0.48 -9.85
CA TRP A 193 12.49 0.81 -11.17
C TRP A 193 13.72 -0.02 -11.58
N MET A 194 14.54 -0.43 -10.61
CA MET A 194 15.81 -1.12 -10.87
C MET A 194 15.69 -2.65 -10.89
N GLU A 195 14.77 -3.21 -10.10
CA GLU A 195 14.48 -4.66 -10.01
C GLU A 195 13.44 -5.07 -11.06
#